data_AF-A0A9I9D2R1-F1
#
_entry.id   AF-A0A9I9D2R1-F1
#
_cell.length_a   1.000
_cell.length_b   1.000
_cell.length_c   1.000
_cell.angle_alpha   90.00
_cell.angle_beta   90.00
_cell.angle_gamma   90.00
#
_symmetry.space_group_name_H-M   'P 1'
#
loop_
_entity.id
_entity.type
_entity.pdbx_description
1 polymer ?
#
loop_
_entity_poly.entity_id
_entity_poly.type
_entity_poly.pdbx_seq_one_letter_code
_entity_poly.pdbx_strand_id
1 'polypeptide(L)'
;MADLSQPLLSQREENKPIDHSPESGRKDTKALFAPDADDIPPINTTRDFYREFCIELKKLWYLAAPAVFTSVCQYSFGAITQLFAGQVSTIALAAVSVENSVIAGFSFGIMLGMGSALETLCGQAYGAGQLDMMGVYMQRSWVILVISAVVLTPVYIFSAPLLKLIGQTEEISEAAGVLSIWMIPQLYAYALNFPISKFLQAQSKMMAMSVISAVAL
;
A
#
# COMPACT_ATOMS: atom_id res chain seq x y z
N MET A 1 -57.51 6.34 30.00
CA MET A 1 -58.29 5.46 29.09
C MET A 1 -57.52 5.41 27.79
N ALA A 2 -56.70 4.38 27.54
CA ALA A 2 -57.10 3.05 27.01
C ALA A 2 -57.82 3.24 25.66
N ASP A 3 -57.35 2.70 24.53
CA ASP A 3 -57.02 1.29 24.23
C ASP A 3 -56.27 1.28 22.87
N LEU A 4 -55.09 0.67 22.70
CA LEU A 4 -54.87 -0.73 22.28
C LEU A 4 -55.81 -1.21 21.16
N SER A 5 -55.26 -1.51 19.98
CA SER A 5 -55.43 -2.81 19.27
C SER A 5 -55.16 -2.70 17.76
N GLN A 6 -54.11 -3.41 17.31
CA GLN A 6 -54.09 -4.04 15.99
C GLN A 6 -55.31 -4.95 15.81
N PRO A 7 -55.63 -5.31 14.56
CA PRO A 7 -56.03 -6.68 14.31
C PRO A 7 -55.28 -7.35 13.13
N LEU A 8 -54.75 -8.55 13.44
CA LEU A 8 -54.94 -9.84 12.75
C LEU A 8 -54.48 -9.95 11.28
N LEU A 9 -53.38 -10.65 10.95
CA LEU A 9 -53.19 -12.13 10.91
C LEU A 9 -54.30 -12.92 10.18
N SER A 10 -53.97 -13.34 8.94
CA SER A 10 -54.59 -14.42 8.15
C SER A 10 -53.65 -14.65 6.95
N GLN A 11 -53.06 -15.79 6.60
CA GLN A 11 -53.12 -17.17 7.08
C GLN A 11 -51.77 -17.87 6.94
N ARG A 12 -51.63 -18.89 7.78
CA ARG A 12 -50.71 -20.01 7.74
C ARG A 12 -51.20 -21.02 6.69
N GLU A 13 -50.39 -21.28 5.66
CA GLU A 13 -50.31 -22.56 4.93
C GLU A 13 -48.87 -23.06 5.13
N GLU A 14 -48.58 -23.89 6.12
CA GLU A 14 -48.69 -25.36 6.09
C GLU A 14 -47.80 -26.05 5.03
N ASN A 15 -46.51 -26.18 5.36
CA ASN A 15 -45.80 -27.46 5.52
C ASN A 15 -45.82 -28.49 4.37
N LYS A 16 -44.71 -28.62 3.60
CA LYS A 16 -43.99 -29.90 3.26
C LYS A 16 -42.76 -29.69 2.36
N PRO A 17 -41.85 -30.68 2.22
CA PRO A 17 -40.72 -31.01 3.10
C PRO A 17 -39.36 -30.57 2.53
N ILE A 18 -38.34 -30.56 3.40
CA ILE A 18 -36.92 -30.35 3.07
C ILE A 18 -36.40 -31.59 2.33
N ASP A 19 -36.00 -31.42 1.08
CA ASP A 19 -35.22 -32.42 0.34
C ASP A 19 -33.72 -32.12 0.50
N HIS A 20 -33.02 -33.08 1.09
CA HIS A 20 -31.56 -33.09 1.20
C HIS A 20 -30.99 -33.75 -0.07
N SER A 21 -30.38 -32.96 -0.95
CA SER A 21 -29.38 -33.47 -1.90
C SER A 21 -28.26 -32.44 -2.10
N PRO A 22 -26.98 -32.86 -2.04
CA PRO A 22 -25.85 -31.94 -2.14
C PRO A 22 -25.51 -31.70 -3.61
N GLU A 23 -25.86 -30.54 -4.15
CA GLU A 23 -25.31 -30.12 -5.45
C GLU A 23 -23.86 -29.67 -5.27
N SER A 24 -22.96 -30.59 -5.64
CA SER A 24 -21.56 -30.36 -5.93
C SER A 24 -21.40 -29.35 -7.08
N GLY A 25 -21.44 -28.06 -6.76
CA GLY A 25 -21.11 -26.97 -7.69
C GLY A 25 -19.85 -26.25 -7.26
N ARG A 26 -18.69 -26.64 -7.82
CA ARG A 26 -17.42 -25.92 -7.75
C ARG A 26 -17.63 -24.50 -8.29
N LYS A 27 -17.89 -23.54 -7.41
CA LYS A 27 -17.82 -22.12 -7.75
C LYS A 27 -16.36 -21.72 -7.62
N ASP A 28 -15.73 -21.45 -8.77
CA ASP A 28 -14.46 -20.75 -8.84
C ASP A 28 -14.65 -19.37 -8.21
N THR A 29 -14.39 -19.28 -6.91
CA THR A 29 -14.41 -18.04 -6.15
C THR A 29 -13.27 -17.17 -6.64
N LYS A 30 -13.54 -16.39 -7.69
CA LYS A 30 -12.86 -15.12 -7.91
C LYS A 30 -12.99 -14.37 -6.58
N ALA A 31 -11.87 -14.18 -5.89
CA ALA A 31 -11.76 -13.37 -4.69
C ALA A 31 -12.01 -11.90 -5.06
N LEU A 32 -13.25 -11.60 -5.42
CA LEU A 32 -13.80 -10.27 -5.43
C LEU A 32 -14.35 -10.09 -4.01
N PHE A 33 -13.90 -9.07 -3.30
CA PHE A 33 -14.58 -8.63 -2.09
C PHE A 33 -16.01 -8.23 -2.48
N ALA A 34 -16.93 -9.18 -2.37
CA ALA A 34 -18.34 -8.96 -2.58
C ALA A 34 -18.91 -8.32 -1.30
N PRO A 35 -19.58 -7.16 -1.38
CA PRO A 35 -20.23 -6.53 -0.23
C PRO A 35 -21.36 -7.37 0.40
N ASP A 36 -21.81 -8.42 -0.29
CA ASP A 36 -22.90 -9.33 0.12
C ASP A 36 -22.39 -10.74 0.52
N ALA A 37 -21.20 -10.83 1.14
CA ALA A 37 -20.83 -12.08 1.81
C ALA A 37 -21.62 -12.17 3.13
N ASP A 38 -22.49 -13.17 3.25
CA ASP A 38 -23.31 -13.45 4.44
C ASP A 38 -22.50 -13.20 5.74
N ASP A 39 -23.06 -12.43 6.67
CA ASP A 39 -22.43 -12.07 7.95
C ASP A 39 -21.95 -13.32 8.70
N ILE A 40 -20.77 -13.22 9.32
CA ILE A 40 -20.18 -14.30 10.11
C ILE A 40 -21.15 -14.66 11.24
N PRO A 41 -21.55 -15.94 11.39
CA PRO A 41 -22.45 -16.36 12.46
C PRO A 41 -21.83 -16.04 13.84
N PRO A 42 -22.64 -15.72 14.86
CA PRO A 42 -22.14 -15.32 16.17
C PRO A 42 -21.21 -16.38 16.74
N ILE A 43 -19.99 -15.94 17.08
CA ILE A 43 -18.93 -16.79 17.60
C ILE A 43 -19.28 -17.18 19.03
N ASN A 44 -19.87 -18.36 19.20
CA ASN A 44 -20.34 -18.83 20.50
C ASN A 44 -19.29 -19.70 21.23
N THR A 45 -18.21 -20.13 20.56
CA THR A 45 -17.19 -21.05 21.12
C THR A 45 -15.78 -20.68 20.68
N THR A 46 -14.77 -20.91 21.53
CA THR A 46 -13.33 -20.75 21.20
C THR A 46 -12.89 -21.58 19.98
N ARG A 47 -13.53 -22.74 19.75
CA ARG A 47 -13.28 -23.59 18.58
C ARG A 47 -13.78 -22.97 17.27
N ASP A 48 -14.91 -22.28 17.32
CA ASP A 48 -15.49 -21.59 16.16
C ASP A 48 -14.64 -20.36 15.78
N PHE A 49 -14.14 -19.65 16.80
CA PHE A 49 -13.17 -18.57 16.61
C PHE A 49 -11.91 -19.06 15.87
N TYR A 50 -11.30 -20.16 16.32
CA TYR A 50 -10.10 -20.71 15.67
C TYR A 50 -10.35 -21.15 14.22
N ARG A 51 -11.55 -21.67 13.93
CA ARG A 51 -11.92 -22.10 12.58
C ARG A 51 -12.05 -20.90 11.64
N GLU A 52 -12.82 -19.89 12.03
CA GLU A 52 -13.00 -18.67 11.23
C GLU A 52 -11.69 -17.87 11.11
N PHE A 53 -10.90 -17.81 12.20
CA PHE A 53 -9.57 -17.22 12.17
C PHE A 53 -8.65 -17.91 11.17
N CYS A 54 -8.61 -19.25 11.14
CA CYS A 54 -7.80 -19.99 10.16
C CYS A 54 -8.27 -19.77 8.71
N ILE A 55 -9.58 -19.61 8.49
CA ILE A 55 -10.14 -19.33 7.16
C ILE A 55 -9.73 -17.93 6.70
N GLU A 56 -9.91 -16.91 7.54
CA GLU A 56 -9.51 -15.54 7.24
C GLU A 56 -7.99 -15.40 7.10
N LEU A 57 -7.21 -16.04 7.96
CA LEU A 57 -5.76 -16.06 7.86
C LEU A 57 -5.30 -16.66 6.53
N LYS A 58 -5.98 -17.70 6.03
CA LYS A 58 -5.65 -18.33 4.74
C LYS A 58 -5.98 -17.41 3.56
N LYS A 59 -7.08 -16.65 3.62
CA LYS A 59 -7.42 -15.62 2.62
C LYS A 59 -6.40 -14.49 2.64
N LEU A 60 -6.05 -14.00 3.84
CA LEU A 60 -5.04 -12.97 4.04
C LEU A 60 -3.69 -13.43 3.51
N TRP A 61 -3.33 -14.70 3.73
CA TRP A 61 -2.04 -15.22 3.31
C TRP A 61 -1.93 -15.37 1.78
N TYR A 62 -3.04 -15.69 1.11
CA TYR A 62 -3.07 -15.73 -0.36
C TYR A 62 -2.75 -14.36 -0.98
N LEU A 63 -3.13 -13.26 -0.32
CA LEU A 63 -2.83 -11.90 -0.77
C LEU A 63 -1.45 -11.41 -0.29
N ALA A 64 -1.09 -11.71 0.95
CA ALA A 64 0.15 -11.26 1.54
C ALA A 64 1.38 -12.03 1.03
N ALA A 65 1.27 -13.30 0.65
CA ALA A 65 2.41 -14.09 0.18
C ALA A 65 3.06 -13.52 -1.10
N PRO A 66 2.29 -13.16 -2.15
CA PRO A 66 2.83 -12.46 -3.32
C PRO A 66 3.48 -11.11 -2.96
N ALA A 67 2.87 -10.35 -2.05
CA ALA A 67 3.39 -9.04 -1.64
C ALA A 67 4.72 -9.14 -0.88
N VAL A 68 4.83 -10.11 0.03
CA VAL A 68 6.08 -10.41 0.75
C VAL A 68 7.15 -10.88 -0.21
N PHE A 69 6.83 -11.79 -1.13
CA PHE A 69 7.78 -12.27 -2.14
C PHE A 69 8.30 -11.12 -3.01
N THR A 70 7.39 -10.24 -3.48
CA THR A 70 7.76 -9.06 -4.27
C THR A 70 8.70 -8.14 -3.49
N SER A 71 8.41 -7.89 -2.22
CA SER A 71 9.24 -7.07 -1.35
C SER A 71 10.64 -7.67 -1.18
N VAL A 72 10.73 -8.99 -0.93
CA VAL A 72 12.00 -9.70 -0.80
C VAL A 72 12.82 -9.60 -2.08
N CYS A 73 12.21 -9.79 -3.25
CA CYS A 73 12.89 -9.64 -4.54
C CYS A 73 13.39 -8.21 -4.76
N GLN A 74 12.58 -7.21 -4.45
CA GLN A 74 12.91 -5.80 -4.64
C GLN A 74 14.09 -5.37 -3.75
N TYR A 75 14.08 -5.76 -2.48
CA TYR A 75 15.21 -5.52 -1.57
C TYR A 75 16.46 -6.30 -1.97
N SER A 76 16.30 -7.55 -2.44
CA SER A 76 17.42 -8.39 -2.88
C SER A 76 18.10 -7.81 -4.13
N PHE A 77 17.33 -7.30 -5.08
CA PHE A 77 17.85 -6.63 -6.27
C PHE A 77 18.65 -5.38 -5.88
N GLY A 78 18.11 -4.53 -5.00
CA GLY A 78 18.82 -3.37 -4.47
C GLY A 78 20.12 -3.72 -3.74
N ALA A 79 20.12 -4.80 -2.97
CA ALA A 79 21.31 -5.30 -2.28
C ALA A 79 22.41 -5.77 -3.25
N ILE A 80 22.04 -6.48 -4.32
CA ILE A 80 22.99 -6.93 -5.34
C ILE A 80 23.61 -5.73 -6.05
N THR A 81 22.82 -4.73 -6.44
CA THR A 81 23.35 -3.51 -7.06
C THR A 81 24.33 -2.77 -6.14
N GLN A 82 24.03 -2.68 -4.85
CA GLN A 82 24.94 -2.09 -3.85
C GLN A 82 26.24 -2.90 -3.69
N LEU A 83 26.18 -4.24 -3.73
CA LEU A 83 27.37 -5.09 -3.69
C LEU A 83 28.29 -4.84 -4.90
N PHE A 84 27.72 -4.70 -6.11
CA PHE A 84 28.50 -4.38 -7.31
C PHE A 84 29.10 -2.97 -7.25
N ALA A 85 28.34 -1.96 -6.80
CA ALA A 85 28.86 -0.61 -6.57
C ALA A 85 30.01 -0.61 -5.54
N GLY A 86 29.95 -1.52 -4.56
CA GLY A 86 30.97 -1.72 -3.54
C GLY A 86 32.30 -2.25 -4.05
N GLN A 87 32.31 -2.97 -5.17
CA GLN A 87 33.55 -3.43 -5.81
C GLN A 87 34.25 -2.35 -6.64
N VAL A 88 33.58 -1.23 -6.93
CA VAL A 88 34.09 -0.17 -7.82
C VAL A 88 34.91 0.89 -7.07
N SER A 89 34.54 1.26 -5.84
CA SER A 89 35.34 2.10 -4.93
C SER A 89 34.68 2.23 -3.56
N THR A 90 35.45 2.18 -2.48
CA THR A 90 34.96 2.37 -1.10
C THR A 90 34.36 3.75 -0.87
N ILE A 91 34.91 4.79 -1.50
CA ILE A 91 34.41 6.17 -1.40
C ILE A 91 33.07 6.30 -2.14
N ALA A 92 32.94 5.73 -3.33
CA ALA A 92 31.69 5.75 -4.09
C ALA A 92 30.57 4.99 -3.36
N LEU A 93 30.89 3.83 -2.79
CA LEU A 93 29.94 3.06 -1.98
C LEU A 93 29.50 3.84 -0.73
N ALA A 94 30.44 4.44 -0.02
CA ALA A 94 30.15 5.25 1.16
C ALA A 94 29.27 6.45 0.79
N ALA A 95 29.56 7.13 -0.32
CA ALA A 95 28.77 8.23 -0.84
C ALA A 95 27.33 7.81 -1.17
N VAL A 96 27.13 6.69 -1.89
CA VAL A 96 25.79 6.15 -2.20
C VAL A 96 25.02 5.78 -0.93
N SER A 97 25.70 5.16 0.05
CA SER A 97 25.06 4.77 1.31
C SER A 97 24.62 5.98 2.13
N VAL A 98 25.49 6.99 2.25
CA VAL A 98 25.22 8.23 3.00
C VAL A 98 24.15 9.06 2.31
N GLU A 99 24.20 9.19 0.98
CA GLU A 99 23.17 9.89 0.20
C GLU A 99 21.81 9.20 0.38
N ASN A 100 21.73 7.88 0.22
CA ASN A 100 20.47 7.17 0.36
C ASN A 100 19.91 7.19 1.78
N SER A 101 20.77 7.09 2.80
CA SER A 101 20.31 7.04 4.20
C SER A 101 19.93 8.42 4.74
N VAL A 102 20.73 9.45 4.44
CA VAL A 102 20.55 10.79 5.00
C VAL A 102 19.64 11.65 4.13
N ILE A 103 19.97 11.78 2.84
CA ILE A 103 19.29 12.73 1.94
C ILE A 103 18.02 12.12 1.39
N ALA A 104 18.15 10.97 0.69
CA ALA A 104 17.01 10.28 0.12
C ALA A 104 16.12 9.69 1.22
N GLY A 105 16.70 9.14 2.28
CA GLY A 105 15.97 8.56 3.41
C GLY A 105 15.11 9.58 4.13
N PHE A 106 15.63 10.78 4.37
CA PHE A 106 14.85 11.89 4.96
C PHE A 106 13.67 12.29 4.06
N SER A 107 13.95 12.50 2.76
CA SER A 107 12.93 12.90 1.78
C SER A 107 11.86 11.84 1.60
N PHE A 108 12.28 10.57 1.52
CA PHE A 108 11.41 9.41 1.44
C PHE A 108 10.54 9.28 2.69
N GLY A 109 11.08 9.48 3.89
CA GLY A 109 10.31 9.44 5.14
C GLY A 109 9.18 10.47 5.16
N ILE A 110 9.45 11.70 4.72
CA ILE A 110 8.44 12.76 4.61
C ILE A 110 7.36 12.38 3.57
N MET A 111 7.79 11.92 2.39
CA MET A 111 6.86 11.48 1.33
C MET A 111 6.00 10.28 1.76
N LEU A 112 6.59 9.30 2.45
CA LEU A 112 5.90 8.12 2.97
C LEU A 112 4.85 8.52 4.01
N GLY A 113 5.19 9.47 4.91
CA GLY A 113 4.25 10.00 5.90
C GLY A 113 3.03 10.65 5.25
N MET A 114 3.24 11.50 4.25
CA MET A 114 2.13 12.07 3.47
C MET A 114 1.34 10.98 2.73
N GLY A 115 2.02 10.00 2.12
CA GLY A 115 1.40 8.88 1.42
C GLY A 115 0.50 8.02 2.32
N SER A 116 0.85 7.84 3.60
CA SER A 116 0.02 7.12 4.58
C SER A 116 -1.28 7.87 4.90
N ALA A 117 -1.24 9.20 4.97
CA ALA A 117 -2.45 10.00 5.14
C ALA A 117 -3.38 9.84 3.92
N LEU A 118 -2.82 9.77 2.71
CA LEU A 118 -3.59 9.53 1.48
C LEU A 118 -4.22 8.15 1.45
N GLU A 119 -3.49 7.13 1.90
CA GLU A 119 -4.02 5.77 2.01
C GLU A 119 -5.27 5.72 2.89
N THR A 120 -5.26 6.46 4.01
CA THR A 120 -6.42 6.56 4.90
C THR A 120 -7.59 7.28 4.22
N LEU A 121 -7.35 8.42 3.58
CA LEU A 121 -8.40 9.18 2.87
C LEU A 121 -9.01 8.39 1.71
N CYS A 122 -8.18 7.67 0.93
CA CYS A 122 -8.63 6.81 -0.14
C CYS A 122 -9.41 5.61 0.40
N GLY A 123 -8.96 4.99 1.51
CA GLY A 123 -9.69 3.91 2.18
C GLY A 123 -11.06 4.35 2.69
N GLN A 124 -11.16 5.56 3.25
CA GLN A 124 -12.44 6.15 3.67
C GLN A 124 -13.38 6.42 2.48
N ALA A 125 -12.87 7.03 1.40
CA ALA A 125 -13.67 7.31 0.19
C ALA A 125 -14.16 6.02 -0.47
N TYR A 126 -13.30 5.00 -0.53
CA TYR A 126 -13.64 3.69 -1.06
C TYR A 126 -14.68 2.97 -0.20
N GLY A 127 -14.53 2.96 1.13
CA GLY A 127 -15.50 2.38 2.06
C GLY A 127 -16.87 3.08 2.04
N ALA A 128 -16.90 4.38 1.73
CA ALA A 128 -18.12 5.15 1.52
C ALA A 128 -18.75 4.99 0.11
N GLY A 129 -18.14 4.19 -0.78
CA GLY A 129 -18.61 3.99 -2.15
C GLY A 129 -18.39 5.18 -3.09
N GLN A 130 -17.62 6.19 -2.69
CA GLN A 130 -17.43 7.45 -3.42
C GLN A 130 -16.17 7.42 -4.30
N LEU A 131 -16.19 6.60 -5.35
CA LEU A 131 -15.03 6.43 -6.24
C LEU A 131 -14.64 7.72 -6.99
N ASP A 132 -15.60 8.56 -7.35
CA ASP A 132 -15.34 9.83 -8.03
C ASP A 132 -14.52 10.80 -7.16
N MET A 133 -14.83 10.86 -5.85
CA MET A 133 -14.11 11.71 -4.90
C MET A 133 -12.67 11.21 -4.68
N MET A 134 -12.45 9.90 -4.80
CA MET A 134 -11.12 9.30 -4.68
C MET A 134 -10.15 9.79 -5.77
N GLY A 135 -10.65 10.01 -7.00
CA GLY A 135 -9.85 10.58 -8.09
C GLY A 135 -9.46 12.03 -7.82
N VAL A 136 -10.37 12.83 -7.25
CA VAL A 136 -10.11 14.21 -6.84
C VAL A 136 -9.05 14.25 -5.73
N TYR A 137 -9.10 13.33 -4.77
CA TYR A 137 -8.07 13.21 -3.74
C TYR A 137 -6.71 12.88 -4.33
N MET A 138 -6.61 11.99 -5.32
CA MET A 138 -5.36 11.68 -6.01
C MET A 138 -4.76 12.94 -6.68
N GLN A 139 -5.56 13.72 -7.40
CA GLN A 139 -5.09 14.94 -8.05
C GLN A 139 -4.59 15.99 -7.04
N ARG A 140 -5.34 16.21 -5.95
CA ARG A 140 -4.92 17.11 -4.87
C ARG A 140 -3.63 16.64 -4.21
N SER A 141 -3.49 15.32 -4.05
CA SER A 141 -2.29 14.69 -3.50
C SER A 141 -1.07 14.95 -4.36
N TRP A 142 -1.19 14.87 -5.68
CA TRP A 142 -0.08 15.21 -6.58
C TRP A 142 0.38 16.63 -6.39
N VAL A 143 -0.53 17.59 -6.30
CA VAL A 143 -0.17 18.99 -6.06
C VAL A 143 0.62 19.13 -4.75
N ILE A 144 0.13 18.52 -3.67
CA ILE A 144 0.78 18.57 -2.36
C ILE A 144 2.16 17.91 -2.41
N LEU A 145 2.27 16.70 -2.98
CA LEU A 145 3.54 15.96 -3.04
C LEU A 145 4.57 16.60 -3.96
N VAL A 146 4.14 17.21 -5.07
CA VAL A 146 5.04 17.98 -5.95
C VAL A 146 5.54 19.24 -5.24
N ILE A 147 4.67 19.95 -4.52
CA ILE A 147 5.10 21.10 -3.70
C ILE A 147 6.10 20.66 -2.64
N SER A 148 5.85 19.56 -1.94
CA SER A 148 6.78 19.01 -0.98
C SER A 148 8.12 18.59 -1.62
N ALA A 149 8.10 18.01 -2.83
CA ALA A 149 9.32 17.70 -3.58
C ALA A 149 10.13 18.96 -3.93
N VAL A 150 9.45 20.04 -4.32
CA VAL A 150 10.10 21.35 -4.56
C VAL A 150 10.74 21.87 -3.27
N VAL A 151 10.04 21.77 -2.13
CA VAL A 151 10.57 22.18 -0.81
C VAL A 151 11.77 21.32 -0.37
N LEU A 152 11.81 20.04 -0.76
CA LEU A 152 12.91 19.13 -0.46
C LEU A 152 14.09 19.25 -1.44
N THR A 153 13.89 19.82 -2.63
CA THR A 153 14.94 19.98 -3.65
C THR A 153 16.20 20.71 -3.15
N PRO A 154 16.10 21.79 -2.35
CA PRO A 154 17.26 22.43 -1.74
C PRO A 154 18.13 21.48 -0.89
N VAL A 155 17.53 20.49 -0.22
CA VAL A 155 18.28 19.50 0.59
C VAL A 155 19.21 18.67 -0.30
N TYR A 156 18.78 18.36 -1.54
CA TYR A 156 19.61 17.66 -2.52
C TYR A 156 20.68 18.56 -3.14
N ILE A 157 20.34 19.83 -3.44
CA ILE A 157 21.30 20.80 -4.00
C ILE A 157 22.42 21.11 -2.99
N PHE A 158 22.06 21.26 -1.72
CA PHE A 158 23.00 21.57 -0.65
C PHE A 158 23.44 20.33 0.14
N SER A 159 23.38 19.12 -0.45
CA SER A 159 23.70 17.92 0.31
C SER A 159 25.19 17.84 0.70
N ALA A 160 26.12 18.27 -0.14
CA ALA A 160 27.55 18.29 0.19
C ALA A 160 27.88 19.11 1.46
N PRO A 161 27.49 20.40 1.59
CA PRO A 161 27.74 21.15 2.82
C PRO A 161 26.93 20.61 4.01
N LEU A 162 25.74 20.04 3.78
CA LEU A 162 24.92 19.45 4.82
C LEU A 162 25.55 18.17 5.39
N LEU A 163 26.19 17.36 4.56
CA LEU A 163 26.95 16.18 4.97
C LEU A 163 28.25 16.55 5.69
N LYS A 164 28.96 17.58 5.23
CA LYS A 164 30.12 18.14 5.96
C LYS A 164 29.70 18.60 7.37
N LEU A 165 28.52 19.22 7.50
CA LEU A 165 27.98 19.66 8.80
C LEU A 165 27.65 18.49 9.74
N ILE A 166 27.19 17.36 9.21
CA ILE A 166 26.88 16.14 9.97
C ILE A 166 28.18 15.38 10.38
N GLY A 167 29.34 15.83 9.90
CA GLY A 167 30.64 15.28 10.26
C GLY A 167 31.18 14.23 9.29
N GLN A 168 30.65 14.16 8.05
CA GLN A 168 31.22 13.32 7.00
C GLN A 168 32.52 13.91 6.44
N THR A 169 33.39 13.06 5.89
CA THR A 169 34.64 13.51 5.27
C THR A 169 34.39 14.34 4.02
N GLU A 170 35.34 15.20 3.65
CA GLU A 170 35.26 16.08 2.48
C GLU A 170 34.98 15.27 1.19
N GLU A 171 35.75 14.20 0.97
CA GLU A 171 35.67 13.34 -0.22
C GLU A 171 34.31 12.63 -0.33
N ILE A 172 33.78 12.10 0.78
CA ILE A 172 32.47 11.42 0.79
C ILE A 172 31.35 12.45 0.56
N SER A 173 31.45 13.61 1.20
CA SER A 173 30.44 14.66 1.11
C SER A 173 30.33 15.24 -0.31
N GLU A 174 31.45 15.40 -1.01
CA GLU A 174 31.44 15.87 -2.40
C GLU A 174 30.90 14.82 -3.36
N ALA A 175 31.33 13.56 -3.22
CA ALA A 175 30.81 12.46 -4.03
C ALA A 175 29.30 12.27 -3.83
N ALA A 176 28.82 12.29 -2.59
CA ALA A 176 27.40 12.21 -2.25
C ALA A 176 26.62 13.46 -2.72
N GLY A 177 27.27 14.62 -2.69
CA GLY A 177 26.83 15.89 -3.28
C GLY A 177 26.42 15.76 -4.73
N VAL A 178 27.36 15.28 -5.54
CA VAL A 178 27.14 15.05 -6.98
C VAL A 178 26.01 14.04 -7.18
N LEU A 179 26.04 12.91 -6.48
CA LEU A 179 24.99 11.87 -6.58
C LEU A 179 23.59 12.41 -6.22
N SER A 180 23.49 13.26 -5.19
CA SER A 180 22.21 13.86 -4.78
C SER A 180 21.59 14.69 -5.91
N ILE A 181 22.40 15.45 -6.65
CA ILE A 181 21.90 16.25 -7.77
C ILE A 181 21.34 15.35 -8.89
N TRP A 182 22.03 14.24 -9.18
CA TRP A 182 21.57 13.24 -10.16
C TRP A 182 20.29 12.52 -9.71
N MET A 183 20.01 12.46 -8.40
CA MET A 183 18.81 11.85 -7.82
C MET A 183 17.60 12.79 -7.75
N ILE A 184 17.73 14.08 -8.09
CA ILE A 184 16.60 15.02 -8.10
C ILE A 184 15.43 14.53 -8.99
N PRO A 185 15.63 14.06 -10.23
CA PRO A 185 14.53 13.52 -11.04
C PRO A 185 13.79 12.36 -10.37
N GLN A 186 14.52 11.52 -9.62
CA GLN A 186 13.94 10.41 -8.87
C GLN A 186 12.98 10.91 -7.77
N LEU A 187 13.30 12.02 -7.09
CA LEU A 187 12.42 12.63 -6.09
C LEU A 187 11.05 13.01 -6.69
N TYR A 188 11.05 13.67 -7.86
CA TYR A 188 9.81 14.03 -8.54
C TYR A 188 9.05 12.81 -9.06
N ALA A 189 9.78 11.79 -9.53
CA ALA A 189 9.17 10.52 -9.90
C ALA A 189 8.45 9.87 -8.70
N TYR A 190 9.02 9.92 -7.49
CA TYR A 190 8.34 9.46 -6.28
C TYR A 190 7.10 10.29 -5.96
N ALA A 191 7.18 11.63 -6.04
CA ALA A 191 6.03 12.50 -5.80
C ALA A 191 4.81 12.14 -6.67
N LEU A 192 5.05 11.73 -7.92
CA LEU A 192 3.99 11.31 -8.84
C LEU A 192 3.55 9.87 -8.63
N ASN A 193 4.48 8.95 -8.38
CA ASN A 193 4.19 7.52 -8.24
C ASN A 193 3.49 7.17 -6.92
N PHE A 194 3.76 7.88 -5.82
CA PHE A 194 3.17 7.58 -4.51
C PHE A 194 1.63 7.66 -4.50
N PRO A 195 0.99 8.74 -5.00
CA PRO A 195 -0.46 8.83 -5.06
C PRO A 195 -1.08 7.79 -5.97
N ILE A 196 -0.46 7.52 -7.13
CA ILE A 196 -0.92 6.48 -8.06
C ILE A 196 -0.90 5.12 -7.36
N SER A 197 0.23 4.82 -6.71
CA SER A 197 0.47 3.61 -5.90
C SER A 197 -0.63 3.40 -4.86
N LYS A 198 -0.94 4.43 -4.09
CA LYS A 198 -1.96 4.35 -3.03
C LYS A 198 -3.38 4.35 -3.57
N PHE A 199 -3.63 5.06 -4.67
CA PHE A 199 -4.93 5.09 -5.34
C PHE A 199 -5.33 3.71 -5.87
N LEU A 200 -4.46 2.99 -6.60
CA LEU A 200 -4.85 1.65 -7.09
C LEU A 200 -4.81 0.59 -5.97
N GLN A 201 -4.00 0.77 -4.91
CA GLN A 201 -4.07 -0.07 -3.70
C GLN A 201 -5.45 0.04 -3.04
N ALA A 202 -5.99 1.24 -2.88
CA ALA A 202 -7.30 1.47 -2.25
C ALA A 202 -8.48 0.88 -3.05
N GLN A 203 -8.38 0.78 -4.39
CA GLN A 203 -9.44 0.17 -5.20
C GLN A 203 -9.50 -1.36 -5.13
N SER A 204 -8.63 -2.02 -4.34
CA SER A 204 -8.45 -3.48 -4.33
C SER A 204 -8.12 -4.11 -5.71
N LYS A 205 -7.84 -3.30 -6.73
CA LYS A 205 -7.35 -3.73 -8.06
C LYS A 205 -5.83 -3.95 -8.05
N MET A 206 -5.33 -4.63 -7.01
CA MET A 206 -3.91 -4.98 -6.88
C MET A 206 -3.38 -5.76 -8.10
N MET A 207 -4.25 -6.50 -8.80
CA MET A 207 -3.91 -7.18 -10.06
C MET A 207 -3.48 -6.24 -11.19
N ALA A 208 -4.04 -5.03 -11.30
CA ALA A 208 -3.65 -4.09 -12.35
C ALA A 208 -2.25 -3.50 -12.08
N MET A 209 -1.92 -3.24 -10.81
CA MET A 209 -0.57 -2.85 -10.39
C MET A 209 0.44 -3.98 -10.54
N SER A 210 0.09 -5.20 -10.13
CA SER A 210 0.97 -6.36 -10.31
C SER A 210 1.25 -6.64 -11.78
N VAL A 211 0.29 -6.45 -12.69
CA VAL A 211 0.52 -6.61 -14.13
C VAL A 211 1.40 -5.49 -14.68
N ILE A 212 1.19 -4.22 -14.30
CA ILE A 212 2.04 -3.11 -14.77
C ILE A 212 3.46 -3.26 -14.24
N SER A 213 3.64 -3.61 -12.96
CA SER A 213 4.96 -3.86 -12.37
C SER A 213 5.61 -5.13 -12.93
N ALA A 214 4.86 -6.17 -13.27
CA ALA A 214 5.39 -7.39 -13.90
C ALA A 214 5.76 -7.20 -15.39
N VAL A 215 5.11 -6.26 -16.09
CA VAL A 215 5.44 -5.88 -17.47
C VAL A 215 6.60 -4.88 -17.53
N ALA A 216 6.75 -4.05 -16.49
CA ALA A 216 7.86 -3.11 -16.37
C ALA A 216 9.17 -3.74 -15.86
N LEU A 217 9.12 -4.98 -15.35
CA LEU A 217 10.28 -5.76 -14.92
C LEU A 217 10.91 -6.56 -16.06
#